data_AF-A0A3N9MQW8-F1
#
_entry.id   AF-A0A3N9MQW8-F1
#
_cell.length_a   1.000
_cell.length_b   1.000
_cell.length_c   1.000
_cell.angle_alpha   90.00
_cell.angle_beta   90.00
_cell.angle_gamma   90.00
#
_symmetry.space_group_name_H-M   'P 1'
#
loop_
_entity.id
_entity.type
_entity.pdbx_description
1 polymer ?
#
loop_
_entity_poly.entity_id
_entity_poly.type
_entity_poly.pdbx_seq_one_letter_code
_entity_poly.pdbx_strand_id
1 'polypeptide(L)'
;MNLSLSRKSDPEKTAREAIRKRNWKKALEYYEQQLKSNERDFALWNLVGDLHASNKSITQAMESWRHALEGFSLEGLYDSVLGIGRKMLRYSPEEEDTNLLLAEAYLGMEYYADCLATFRSYLKLAAHRSEPDMKSLFKKVIECDIRHAHLLDEIRSLYKESGIEDVELERTVEAYLQRKLEEPESLPATDESGDSDIIESTVEPGSRTGFETQEGRDGLAMLGGTKDMSDEEDVNVIRPSFEVPSYDFNSAPSLDSDFEVPVEDVQDELPAGEGKDHYDLGVVYTEMSLWDAAISEYENARRDPTYRYKSTLGLANCYQNMNDLQRALNLLEAERKSSADAGEDNSELHFQLGEVHELLGNLSEALECFKTIRGHSSPRGQADEKIREIQGKMGSADHGSEHSDDDTNPFHGQD
;
A
#
# COMPACT_ATOMS: atom_id res chain seq x y z
N MET A 1 -29.03 -38.39 36.88
CA MET A 1 -29.22 -38.51 35.41
C MET A 1 -28.34 -37.47 34.77
N ASN A 2 -27.26 -37.91 34.11
CA ASN A 2 -26.33 -37.05 33.37
C ASN A 2 -27.04 -36.46 32.15
N LEU A 3 -27.32 -35.16 32.19
CA LEU A 3 -27.62 -34.39 30.99
C LEU A 3 -26.30 -34.19 30.25
N SER A 4 -26.02 -35.07 29.30
CA SER A 4 -24.98 -34.88 28.29
C SER A 4 -25.37 -33.69 27.42
N LEU A 5 -25.00 -32.49 27.86
CA LEU A 5 -24.91 -31.32 26.99
C LEU A 5 -23.90 -31.65 25.90
N SER A 6 -24.42 -32.10 24.76
CA SER A 6 -23.67 -32.24 23.53
C SER A 6 -22.98 -30.92 23.25
N ARG A 7 -21.64 -30.90 23.36
CA ARG A 7 -20.77 -29.80 22.90
C ARG A 7 -20.96 -29.67 21.38
N LYS A 8 -22.02 -29.01 20.93
CA LYS A 8 -22.09 -28.56 19.55
C LYS A 8 -20.98 -27.54 19.40
N SER A 9 -19.99 -27.88 18.56
CA SER A 9 -18.93 -26.97 18.15
C SER A 9 -19.56 -25.64 17.71
N ASP A 10 -18.98 -24.54 18.16
CA ASP A 10 -19.30 -23.20 17.70
C ASP A 10 -19.31 -23.18 16.15
N PRO A 11 -20.43 -22.79 15.50
CA PRO A 11 -20.57 -22.78 14.05
C PRO A 11 -19.44 -22.01 13.35
N GLU A 12 -19.03 -20.87 13.91
CA GLU A 12 -17.97 -20.05 13.34
C GLU A 12 -16.63 -20.78 13.36
N LYS A 13 -16.29 -21.42 14.50
CA LYS A 13 -15.09 -22.26 14.60
C LYS A 13 -15.11 -23.40 13.59
N THR A 14 -16.27 -23.97 13.29
CA THR A 14 -16.37 -25.00 12.24
C THR A 14 -16.14 -24.47 10.83
N ALA A 15 -16.51 -23.21 10.57
CA ALA A 15 -16.29 -22.55 9.29
C ALA A 15 -14.81 -22.16 9.12
N ARG A 16 -14.18 -21.58 10.15
CA ARG A 16 -12.74 -21.28 10.15
C ARG A 16 -11.90 -22.55 9.98
N GLU A 17 -12.27 -23.64 10.65
CA GLU A 17 -11.62 -24.94 10.44
C GLU A 17 -11.84 -25.48 9.02
N ALA A 18 -12.98 -25.17 8.38
CA ALA A 18 -13.21 -25.51 6.99
C ALA A 18 -12.29 -24.72 6.04
N ILE A 19 -12.04 -23.43 6.32
CA ILE A 19 -11.06 -22.59 5.60
C ILE A 19 -9.66 -23.21 5.71
N ARG A 20 -9.20 -23.56 6.92
CA ARG A 20 -7.90 -24.22 7.12
C ARG A 20 -7.74 -25.50 6.30
N LYS A 21 -8.82 -26.29 6.22
CA LYS A 21 -8.88 -27.52 5.43
C LYS A 21 -9.14 -27.29 3.95
N ARG A 22 -9.19 -26.04 3.50
CA ARG A 22 -9.52 -25.63 2.12
C ARG A 22 -10.86 -26.17 1.63
N ASN A 23 -11.77 -26.43 2.57
CA ASN A 23 -13.13 -26.84 2.29
C ASN A 23 -14.01 -25.59 2.13
N TRP A 24 -13.80 -24.88 1.02
CA TRP A 24 -14.45 -23.61 0.71
C TRP A 24 -15.97 -23.70 0.73
N LYS A 25 -16.53 -24.80 0.21
CA LYS A 25 -17.98 -25.01 0.15
C LYS A 25 -18.62 -24.96 1.54
N LYS A 26 -18.02 -25.66 2.51
CA LYS A 26 -18.54 -25.68 3.88
C LYS A 26 -18.37 -24.32 4.57
N ALA A 27 -17.28 -23.60 4.29
CA ALA A 27 -17.10 -22.24 4.79
C ALA A 27 -18.16 -21.28 4.21
N LEU A 28 -18.36 -21.33 2.88
CA LEU A 28 -19.36 -20.54 2.16
C LEU A 28 -20.78 -20.79 2.67
N GLU A 29 -21.18 -22.05 2.89
CA GLU A 29 -22.50 -22.39 3.45
C GLU A 29 -22.80 -21.65 4.76
N TYR A 30 -21.78 -21.47 5.62
CA TYR A 30 -21.90 -20.75 6.86
C TYR A 30 -21.94 -19.22 6.66
N TYR A 31 -20.97 -18.67 5.92
CA TYR A 31 -20.84 -17.21 5.77
C TYR A 31 -21.95 -16.60 4.89
N GLU A 32 -22.41 -17.30 3.85
CA GLU A 32 -23.59 -16.89 3.07
C GLU A 32 -24.87 -16.91 3.93
N GLN A 33 -24.97 -17.83 4.90
CA GLN A 33 -26.09 -17.82 5.84
C GLN A 33 -26.03 -16.60 6.77
N GLN A 34 -24.84 -16.16 7.18
CA GLN A 34 -24.67 -14.96 7.99
C GLN A 34 -25.05 -13.70 7.22
N LEU A 35 -24.68 -13.60 5.94
CA LEU A 35 -25.06 -12.48 5.08
C LEU A 35 -26.58 -12.31 4.96
N LYS A 36 -27.35 -13.41 4.92
CA LYS A 36 -28.82 -13.34 4.93
C LYS A 36 -29.41 -12.71 6.20
N SER A 37 -28.65 -12.70 7.29
CA SER A 37 -29.07 -12.11 8.56
C SER A 37 -28.49 -10.70 8.77
N ASN A 38 -27.40 -10.37 8.09
CA ASN A 38 -26.74 -9.07 8.17
C ASN A 38 -26.17 -8.65 6.80
N GLU A 39 -27.03 -8.10 5.95
CA GLU A 39 -26.66 -7.74 4.56
C GLU A 39 -25.71 -6.54 4.48
N ARG A 40 -25.57 -5.76 5.57
CA ARG A 40 -24.68 -4.58 5.65
C ARG A 40 -23.26 -4.90 6.14
N ASP A 41 -22.94 -6.18 6.32
CA ASP A 41 -21.58 -6.59 6.68
C ASP A 41 -20.68 -6.65 5.44
N PHE A 42 -20.16 -5.48 5.03
CA PHE A 42 -19.33 -5.36 3.82
C PHE A 42 -18.00 -6.12 3.94
N ALA A 43 -17.45 -6.22 5.15
CA ALA A 43 -16.26 -7.03 5.42
C ALA A 43 -16.54 -8.52 5.19
N LEU A 44 -17.71 -9.00 5.63
CA LEU A 44 -18.16 -10.36 5.35
C LEU A 44 -18.43 -10.60 3.86
N TRP A 45 -19.00 -9.63 3.14
CA TRP A 45 -19.14 -9.69 1.68
C TRP A 45 -17.79 -9.84 0.97
N ASN A 46 -16.76 -9.11 1.42
CA ASN A 46 -15.39 -9.24 0.89
C ASN A 46 -14.83 -10.65 1.14
N LEU A 47 -14.95 -11.17 2.37
CA LEU A 47 -14.53 -12.53 2.71
C LEU A 47 -15.26 -13.59 1.87
N VAL A 48 -16.57 -13.46 1.69
CA VAL A 48 -17.37 -14.38 0.87
C VAL A 48 -16.92 -14.33 -0.60
N GLY A 49 -16.63 -13.14 -1.13
CA GLY A 49 -16.04 -12.99 -2.46
C GLY A 49 -14.71 -13.72 -2.60
N ASP A 50 -13.83 -13.59 -1.60
CA ASP A 50 -12.53 -14.25 -1.58
C ASP A 50 -12.63 -15.78 -1.52
N LEU A 51 -13.59 -16.29 -0.75
CA LEU A 51 -13.90 -17.71 -0.68
C LEU A 51 -14.49 -18.24 -1.99
N HIS A 52 -15.35 -17.47 -2.66
CA HIS A 52 -15.86 -17.82 -3.98
C HIS A 52 -14.74 -17.87 -5.02
N ALA A 53 -13.82 -16.90 -5.02
CA ALA A 53 -12.67 -16.88 -5.91
C ALA A 53 -11.78 -18.11 -5.69
N SER A 54 -11.51 -18.46 -4.44
CA SER A 54 -10.75 -19.66 -4.05
C SER A 54 -11.47 -20.96 -4.43
N ASN A 55 -12.80 -20.95 -4.44
CA ASN A 55 -13.65 -22.02 -4.95
C ASN A 55 -13.84 -21.97 -6.49
N LYS A 56 -13.05 -21.17 -7.21
CA LYS A 56 -13.10 -21.00 -8.68
C LYS A 56 -14.44 -20.49 -9.22
N SER A 57 -15.24 -19.87 -8.36
CA SER A 57 -16.56 -19.32 -8.66
C SER A 57 -16.45 -17.81 -8.89
N ILE A 58 -15.79 -17.42 -9.99
CA ILE A 58 -15.41 -16.02 -10.23
C ILE A 58 -16.62 -15.10 -10.37
N THR A 59 -17.72 -15.55 -10.98
CA THR A 59 -18.93 -14.74 -11.13
C THR A 59 -19.51 -14.33 -9.78
N GLN A 60 -19.67 -15.30 -8.86
CA GLN A 60 -20.16 -15.02 -7.50
C GLN A 60 -19.15 -14.20 -6.68
N ALA A 61 -17.84 -14.40 -6.93
CA ALA A 61 -16.81 -13.57 -6.30
C ALA A 61 -16.96 -12.10 -6.69
N MET A 62 -17.11 -11.81 -7.99
CA MET A 62 -17.31 -10.45 -8.50
C MET A 62 -18.59 -9.80 -7.97
N GLU A 63 -19.69 -10.55 -7.86
CA GLU A 63 -20.94 -10.05 -7.25
C GLU A 63 -20.73 -9.67 -5.78
N SER A 64 -20.08 -10.54 -5.00
CA SER A 64 -19.83 -10.31 -3.58
C SER A 64 -18.87 -9.15 -3.33
N TRP A 65 -17.79 -9.08 -4.11
CA TRP A 65 -16.83 -7.98 -4.05
C TRP A 65 -17.44 -6.65 -4.46
N ARG A 66 -18.30 -6.62 -5.48
CA ARG A 66 -19.00 -5.39 -5.88
C ARG A 66 -19.87 -4.86 -4.74
N HIS A 67 -20.64 -5.73 -4.08
CA HIS A 67 -21.44 -5.35 -2.92
C HIS A 67 -20.60 -4.79 -1.78
N ALA A 68 -19.46 -5.43 -1.46
CA ALA A 68 -18.53 -4.91 -0.46
C ALA A 68 -17.95 -3.55 -0.86
N LEU A 69 -17.51 -3.42 -2.11
CA LEU A 69 -16.85 -2.25 -2.64
C LEU A 69 -17.78 -1.03 -2.68
N GLU A 70 -19.02 -1.20 -3.14
CA GLU A 70 -20.04 -0.15 -3.11
C GLU A 70 -20.37 0.27 -1.67
N GLY A 71 -20.50 -0.69 -0.76
CA GLY A 71 -20.75 -0.42 0.66
C GLY A 71 -19.64 0.40 1.31
N PHE A 72 -18.38 -0.02 1.15
CA PHE A 72 -17.23 0.69 1.68
C PHE A 72 -17.04 2.08 1.04
N SER A 73 -17.36 2.22 -0.25
CA SER A 73 -17.35 3.52 -0.92
C SER A 73 -18.35 4.49 -0.29
N LEU A 74 -19.57 4.03 0.00
CA LEU A 74 -20.60 4.83 0.68
C LEU A 74 -20.22 5.22 2.11
N GLU A 75 -19.46 4.37 2.80
CA GLU A 75 -18.95 4.65 4.15
C GLU A 75 -17.67 5.50 4.15
N GLY A 76 -17.10 5.82 2.98
CA GLY A 76 -15.85 6.58 2.87
C GLY A 76 -14.61 5.79 3.28
N LEU A 77 -14.69 4.46 3.34
CA LEU A 77 -13.58 3.57 3.72
C LEU A 77 -12.70 3.25 2.50
N TYR A 78 -11.97 4.27 2.04
CA TYR A 78 -11.25 4.27 0.77
C TYR A 78 -10.17 3.18 0.65
N ASP A 79 -9.44 2.85 1.71
CA ASP A 79 -8.43 1.77 1.69
C ASP A 79 -9.06 0.42 1.30
N SER A 80 -10.23 0.11 1.85
CA SER A 80 -10.97 -1.11 1.55
C SER A 80 -11.45 -1.13 0.10
N VAL A 81 -11.91 0.02 -0.42
CA VAL A 81 -12.27 0.19 -1.84
C VAL A 81 -11.06 -0.07 -2.74
N LEU A 82 -9.90 0.50 -2.42
CA LEU A 82 -8.67 0.30 -3.19
C LEU A 82 -8.22 -1.17 -3.16
N GLY A 83 -8.30 -1.84 -2.01
CA GLY A 83 -7.94 -3.26 -1.88
C GLY A 83 -8.83 -4.16 -2.73
N ILE A 84 -10.16 -3.99 -2.63
CA ILE A 84 -11.14 -4.81 -3.35
C ILE A 84 -11.14 -4.48 -4.84
N GLY A 85 -11.07 -3.22 -5.22
CA GLY A 85 -11.10 -2.82 -6.63
C GLY A 85 -9.87 -3.30 -7.39
N ARG A 86 -8.67 -3.18 -6.80
CA ARG A 86 -7.45 -3.77 -7.39
C ARG A 86 -7.56 -5.29 -7.52
N LYS A 87 -8.21 -5.96 -6.57
CA LYS A 87 -8.49 -7.40 -6.61
C LYS A 87 -9.42 -7.74 -7.78
N MET A 88 -10.53 -7.02 -7.94
CA MET A 88 -11.48 -7.20 -9.04
C MET A 88 -10.82 -7.00 -10.40
N LEU A 89 -10.02 -5.94 -10.58
CA LEU A 89 -9.33 -5.64 -11.84
C LEU A 89 -8.28 -6.69 -12.23
N ARG A 90 -7.71 -7.44 -11.28
CA ARG A 90 -6.84 -8.59 -11.61
C ARG A 90 -7.60 -9.72 -12.29
N TYR A 91 -8.87 -9.94 -11.93
CA TYR A 91 -9.70 -10.99 -12.54
C TYR A 91 -10.44 -10.49 -13.78
N SER A 92 -10.86 -9.23 -13.78
CA SER A 92 -11.59 -8.60 -14.88
C SER A 92 -11.04 -7.19 -15.12
N PRO A 93 -10.00 -7.04 -15.96
CA PRO A 93 -9.41 -5.73 -16.26
C PRO A 93 -10.36 -4.77 -16.97
N GLU A 94 -11.45 -5.27 -17.54
CA GLU A 94 -12.43 -4.51 -18.32
C GLU A 94 -13.60 -3.98 -17.47
N GLU A 95 -13.55 -4.14 -16.15
CA GLU A 95 -14.62 -3.70 -15.24
C GLU A 95 -14.59 -2.17 -15.08
N GLU A 96 -15.52 -1.49 -15.74
CA GLU A 96 -15.57 -0.02 -15.81
C GLU A 96 -15.96 0.61 -14.46
N ASP A 97 -17.01 0.11 -13.81
CA ASP A 97 -17.56 0.68 -12.56
C ASP A 97 -16.53 0.69 -11.41
N THR A 98 -15.66 -0.32 -11.37
CA THR A 98 -14.56 -0.45 -10.42
C THR A 98 -13.52 0.65 -10.64
N ASN A 99 -13.20 0.98 -11.89
CA ASN A 99 -12.26 2.08 -12.17
C ASN A 99 -12.83 3.43 -11.71
N LEU A 100 -14.14 3.64 -11.85
CA LEU A 100 -14.79 4.85 -11.35
C LEU A 100 -14.69 4.94 -9.82
N LEU A 101 -15.06 3.87 -9.11
CA LEU A 101 -15.03 3.84 -7.65
C LEU A 101 -13.61 3.92 -7.07
N LEU A 102 -12.62 3.35 -7.77
CA LEU A 102 -11.20 3.51 -7.43
C LEU A 102 -10.73 4.96 -7.61
N ALA A 103 -11.13 5.63 -8.70
CA ALA A 103 -10.79 7.03 -8.90
C ALA A 103 -11.39 7.92 -7.81
N GLU A 104 -12.64 7.67 -7.41
CA GLU A 104 -13.26 8.37 -6.29
C GLU A 104 -12.55 8.11 -4.95
N ALA A 105 -12.10 6.87 -4.71
CA ALA A 105 -11.33 6.54 -3.52
C ALA A 105 -9.98 7.26 -3.48
N TYR A 106 -9.23 7.25 -4.59
CA TYR A 106 -7.98 8.01 -4.69
C TYR A 106 -8.20 9.52 -4.51
N LEU A 107 -9.30 10.07 -5.04
CA LEU A 107 -9.64 11.46 -4.86
C LEU A 107 -9.92 11.80 -3.39
N GLY A 108 -10.67 10.94 -2.69
CA GLY A 108 -10.97 11.10 -1.26
C GLY A 108 -9.75 10.99 -0.35
N MET A 109 -8.71 10.27 -0.79
CA MET A 109 -7.41 10.18 -0.12
C MET A 109 -6.40 11.25 -0.58
N GLU A 110 -6.81 12.17 -1.45
CA GLU A 110 -5.96 13.23 -2.04
C GLU A 110 -4.79 12.71 -2.90
N TYR A 111 -4.86 11.45 -3.36
CA TYR A 111 -3.92 10.87 -4.32
C TYR A 111 -4.32 11.23 -5.76
N TYR A 112 -4.19 12.52 -6.09
CA TYR A 112 -4.71 13.09 -7.34
C TYR A 112 -4.09 12.47 -8.60
N ALA A 113 -2.79 12.13 -8.58
CA ALA A 113 -2.13 11.52 -9.73
C ALA A 113 -2.74 10.14 -10.06
N ASP A 114 -2.93 9.30 -9.04
CA ASP A 114 -3.52 7.97 -9.17
C ASP A 114 -5.02 8.04 -9.53
N CYS A 115 -5.74 9.03 -8.97
CA CYS A 115 -7.11 9.35 -9.36
C CYS A 115 -7.22 9.60 -10.87
N LEU A 116 -6.43 10.55 -11.41
CA LEU A 116 -6.49 10.92 -12.82
C LEU A 116 -6.05 9.77 -13.73
N ALA A 117 -5.03 9.00 -13.35
CA ALA A 117 -4.59 7.82 -14.08
C ALA A 117 -5.67 6.73 -14.15
N THR A 118 -6.37 6.50 -13.04
CA THR A 118 -7.47 5.53 -12.98
C THR A 118 -8.69 6.03 -13.75
N PHE A 119 -8.99 7.33 -13.67
CA PHE A 119 -10.06 7.94 -14.46
C PHE A 119 -9.80 7.83 -15.97
N ARG A 120 -8.55 8.00 -16.42
CA ARG A 120 -8.18 7.71 -17.81
C ARG A 120 -8.47 6.27 -18.22
N SER A 121 -8.17 5.32 -17.34
CA SER A 121 -8.47 3.90 -17.58
C SER A 121 -9.96 3.66 -17.72
N TYR A 122 -10.78 4.27 -16.86
CA TYR A 122 -12.24 4.29 -17.00
C TYR A 122 -12.68 4.82 -18.37
N LEU A 123 -12.20 6.00 -18.78
CA LEU A 123 -12.56 6.59 -20.08
C LEU A 123 -12.17 5.71 -21.28
N LYS A 124 -11.05 4.97 -21.19
CA LYS A 124 -10.59 4.07 -22.25
C LYS A 124 -11.43 2.81 -22.36
N LEU A 125 -11.87 2.25 -21.24
CA LEU A 125 -12.59 0.98 -21.18
C LEU A 125 -14.10 1.12 -21.38
N ALA A 126 -14.68 2.23 -20.91
CA ALA A 126 -16.11 2.42 -20.91
C ALA A 126 -16.68 2.56 -22.33
N ALA A 127 -17.14 1.45 -22.89
CA ALA A 127 -17.80 1.39 -24.20
C ALA A 127 -19.13 2.18 -24.20
N HIS A 128 -19.78 2.26 -23.03
CA HIS A 128 -20.96 3.08 -22.76
C HIS A 128 -20.69 4.02 -21.58
N ARG A 129 -19.91 5.07 -21.83
CA ARG A 129 -19.55 6.07 -20.82
C ARG A 129 -20.79 6.68 -20.17
N SER A 130 -20.90 6.56 -18.85
CA SER A 130 -21.93 7.27 -18.09
C SER A 130 -21.55 8.74 -17.99
N GLU A 131 -22.12 9.56 -18.88
CA GLU A 131 -21.93 11.01 -18.86
C GLU A 131 -22.20 11.66 -17.48
N PRO A 132 -23.26 11.28 -16.74
CA PRO A 132 -23.49 11.79 -15.39
C PRO A 132 -22.34 11.50 -14.42
N ASP A 133 -21.79 10.30 -14.44
CA ASP A 133 -20.73 9.88 -13.52
C ASP A 133 -19.42 10.58 -13.83
N MET A 134 -19.07 10.71 -15.12
CA MET A 134 -17.91 11.50 -15.54
C MET A 134 -18.03 12.97 -15.12
N LYS A 135 -19.20 13.58 -15.33
CA LYS A 135 -19.46 14.97 -14.90
C LYS A 135 -19.35 15.13 -13.39
N SER A 136 -19.89 14.17 -12.64
CA SER A 136 -19.78 14.13 -11.18
C SER A 136 -18.32 14.10 -10.74
N LEU A 137 -17.52 13.19 -11.30
CA LEU A 137 -16.11 13.07 -10.96
C LEU A 137 -15.31 14.32 -11.34
N PHE A 138 -15.53 14.91 -12.52
CA PHE A 138 -14.89 16.19 -12.88
C PHE A 138 -15.21 17.31 -11.90
N LYS A 139 -16.47 17.44 -11.47
CA LYS A 139 -16.86 18.43 -10.46
C LYS A 139 -16.10 18.22 -9.15
N LYS A 140 -16.07 16.98 -8.65
CA LYS A 140 -15.31 16.63 -7.43
C LYS A 140 -13.81 16.96 -7.58
N VAL A 141 -13.21 16.63 -8.72
CA VAL A 141 -11.78 16.91 -8.99
C VAL A 141 -11.49 18.42 -9.00
N ILE A 142 -12.39 19.24 -9.54
CA ILE A 142 -12.26 20.71 -9.58
C ILE A 142 -12.48 21.35 -8.21
N GLU A 143 -13.29 20.72 -7.36
CA GLU A 143 -13.51 21.15 -5.98
C GLU A 143 -12.25 20.95 -5.11
N CYS A 144 -11.34 20.04 -5.49
CA CYS A 144 -10.06 19.84 -4.83
C CYS A 144 -9.03 20.92 -5.21
N ASP A 145 -8.15 21.30 -4.26
CA ASP A 145 -7.08 22.29 -4.49
C ASP A 145 -5.84 21.65 -5.14
N ILE A 146 -5.95 21.21 -6.40
CA ILE A 146 -4.81 20.62 -7.13
C ILE A 146 -3.90 21.74 -7.65
N ARG A 147 -2.65 21.78 -7.16
CA ARG A 147 -1.71 22.88 -7.46
C ARG A 147 -0.66 22.54 -8.52
N HIS A 148 -0.40 21.26 -8.75
CA HIS A 148 0.68 20.84 -9.65
C HIS A 148 0.28 21.00 -11.12
N ALA A 149 1.05 21.79 -11.88
CA ALA A 149 0.78 22.12 -13.27
C ALA A 149 0.56 20.89 -14.18
N HIS A 150 1.36 19.84 -14.01
CA HIS A 150 1.23 18.61 -14.81
C HIS A 150 -0.12 17.89 -14.60
N LEU A 151 -0.70 17.95 -13.40
CA LEU A 151 -2.02 17.37 -13.11
C LEU A 151 -3.14 18.23 -13.70
N LEU A 152 -2.96 19.55 -13.74
CA LEU A 152 -3.90 20.48 -14.39
C LEU A 152 -3.97 20.21 -15.91
N ASP A 153 -2.82 19.98 -16.54
CA ASP A 153 -2.77 19.61 -17.96
C ASP A 153 -3.42 18.25 -18.22
N GLU A 154 -3.25 17.28 -17.32
CA GLU A 154 -3.90 15.98 -17.39
C GLU A 154 -5.43 16.11 -17.27
N ILE A 155 -5.94 16.91 -16.32
CA ILE A 155 -7.40 17.20 -16.20
C ILE A 155 -7.95 17.78 -17.51
N ARG A 156 -7.22 18.72 -18.13
CA ARG A 156 -7.60 19.30 -19.42
C ARG A 156 -7.65 18.24 -20.52
N SER A 157 -6.66 17.34 -20.57
CA SER A 157 -6.63 16.25 -21.54
C SER A 157 -7.80 15.30 -21.34
N LEU A 158 -8.06 14.90 -20.10
CA LEU A 158 -9.16 13.99 -19.75
C LEU A 158 -10.52 14.59 -20.08
N TYR A 159 -10.74 15.88 -19.81
CA TYR A 159 -12.01 16.55 -20.16
C TYR A 159 -12.25 16.50 -21.67
N LYS A 160 -11.23 16.78 -22.49
CA LYS A 160 -11.33 16.68 -23.96
C LYS A 160 -11.53 15.23 -24.42
N GLU A 161 -10.79 14.29 -23.86
CA GLU A 161 -10.91 12.86 -24.16
C GLU A 161 -12.28 12.29 -23.77
N SER A 162 -12.93 12.85 -22.75
CA SER A 162 -14.24 12.41 -22.26
C SER A 162 -15.36 12.60 -23.30
N GLY A 163 -15.24 13.62 -24.16
CA GLY A 163 -16.25 13.96 -25.16
C GLY A 163 -17.53 14.58 -24.57
N ILE A 164 -17.48 15.07 -23.32
CA ILE A 164 -18.61 15.71 -22.66
C ILE A 164 -18.88 17.08 -23.31
N GLU A 165 -20.08 17.24 -23.89
CA GLU A 165 -20.55 18.50 -24.46
C GLU A 165 -21.36 19.30 -23.42
N ASP A 166 -20.70 19.73 -22.34
CA ASP A 166 -21.32 20.53 -21.28
C ASP A 166 -20.63 21.89 -21.16
N VAL A 167 -21.30 22.92 -21.67
CA VAL A 167 -20.75 24.29 -21.74
C VAL A 167 -20.50 24.90 -20.36
N GLU A 168 -21.31 24.54 -19.37
CA GLU A 168 -21.14 25.05 -18.01
C GLU A 168 -19.93 24.39 -17.36
N LEU A 169 -19.82 23.07 -17.47
CA LEU A 169 -18.69 22.32 -16.95
C LEU A 169 -17.38 22.74 -17.65
N GLU A 170 -17.37 22.89 -18.97
CA GLU A 170 -16.20 23.35 -19.73
C GLU A 170 -15.70 24.69 -19.22
N ARG A 171 -16.60 25.67 -19.03
CA ARG A 171 -16.24 26.98 -18.45
C ARG A 171 -15.67 26.86 -17.05
N THR A 172 -16.24 25.99 -16.21
CA THR A 172 -15.73 25.79 -14.84
C THR A 172 -14.35 25.15 -14.83
N VAL A 173 -14.10 24.15 -15.68
CA VAL A 173 -12.78 23.52 -15.86
C VAL A 173 -11.77 24.56 -16.34
N GLU A 174 -12.09 25.31 -17.39
CA GLU A 174 -11.19 26.32 -17.94
C GLU A 174 -10.87 27.42 -16.92
N ALA A 175 -11.87 27.94 -16.22
CA ALA A 175 -11.68 28.95 -15.17
C ALA A 175 -10.83 28.42 -14.00
N TYR A 176 -11.05 27.18 -13.59
CA TYR A 176 -10.26 26.51 -12.56
C TYR A 176 -8.78 26.40 -12.98
N LEU A 177 -8.53 25.87 -14.18
CA LEU A 177 -7.18 25.71 -14.73
C LEU A 177 -6.48 27.07 -14.86
N GLN A 178 -7.17 28.10 -15.36
CA GLN A 178 -6.61 29.44 -15.51
C GLN A 178 -6.26 30.05 -14.16
N ARG A 179 -7.16 29.99 -13.17
CA ARG A 179 -6.89 30.48 -11.81
C ARG A 179 -5.66 29.82 -11.21
N LYS A 180 -5.51 28.50 -11.35
CA LYS A 180 -4.39 27.75 -10.77
C LYS A 180 -3.06 28.00 -11.48
N LEU A 181 -3.08 28.32 -12.77
CA LEU A 181 -1.90 28.78 -13.51
C LEU A 181 -1.47 30.21 -13.13
N GLU A 182 -2.40 31.05 -12.68
CA GLU A 182 -2.16 32.45 -12.30
C GLU A 182 -1.76 32.64 -10.82
N GLU A 183 -1.96 31.62 -9.97
CA GLU A 183 -1.48 31.58 -8.58
C GLU A 183 -0.01 31.10 -8.59
N PRO A 184 1.02 31.99 -8.48
CA PRO A 184 2.41 31.54 -8.43
C PRO A 184 2.63 30.66 -7.20
N GLU A 185 3.40 29.57 -7.34
CA GLU A 185 3.92 28.80 -6.21
C GLU A 185 4.63 29.77 -5.25
N SER A 186 3.96 30.16 -4.17
CA SER A 186 4.61 30.93 -3.12
C SER A 186 5.57 29.98 -2.42
N LEU A 187 6.86 30.12 -2.71
CA LEU A 187 7.92 29.55 -1.89
C LEU A 187 7.65 29.95 -0.42
N PRO A 188 7.78 29.03 0.55
CA PRO A 188 7.71 29.41 1.95
C PRO A 188 8.77 30.48 2.20
N ALA A 189 8.35 31.65 2.66
CA ALA A 189 9.25 32.72 3.04
C ALA A 189 10.15 32.20 4.17
N THR A 190 11.40 31.89 3.86
CA THR A 190 12.44 31.75 4.87
C THR A 190 12.62 33.13 5.50
N ASP A 191 12.11 33.29 6.71
CA ASP A 191 12.44 34.41 7.59
C ASP A 191 13.94 34.33 7.94
N GLU A 192 14.80 34.86 7.07
CA GLU A 192 16.13 35.29 7.47
C GLU A 192 16.07 36.79 7.76
N SER A 193 16.03 37.12 9.05
CA SER A 193 16.31 38.46 9.55
C SER A 193 17.46 38.42 10.56
N GLY A 194 18.50 39.22 10.27
CA GLY A 194 19.67 39.48 11.11
C GLY A 194 20.87 38.61 10.72
N ASP A 195 21.99 39.10 10.20
CA ASP A 195 22.63 40.39 10.42
C ASP A 195 23.60 40.70 9.27
N SER A 196 23.85 41.99 9.07
CA SER A 196 24.85 42.56 8.17
C SER A 196 26.28 42.21 8.60
N ASP A 197 27.19 41.98 7.64
CA ASP A 197 28.38 42.83 7.44
C ASP A 197 29.27 42.40 6.26
N ILE A 198 29.36 43.32 5.30
CA ILE A 198 30.48 43.71 4.41
C ILE A 198 31.78 42.88 4.48
N ILE A 199 32.27 42.40 3.33
CA ILE A 199 33.53 42.83 2.67
C ILE A 199 33.53 42.38 1.19
N GLU A 200 33.69 43.39 0.33
CA GLU A 200 33.98 43.34 -1.09
C GLU A 200 35.45 42.90 -1.33
N SER A 201 35.69 41.85 -2.11
CA SER A 201 36.94 41.75 -2.87
C SER A 201 36.79 40.92 -4.15
N THR A 202 37.01 41.61 -5.25
CA THR A 202 37.19 41.21 -6.64
C THR A 202 38.14 40.03 -6.87
N VAL A 203 37.72 39.00 -7.63
CA VAL A 203 38.52 38.25 -8.62
C VAL A 203 37.58 37.61 -9.66
N GLU A 204 37.76 37.90 -10.96
CA GLU A 204 37.10 37.20 -12.10
C GLU A 204 37.90 35.93 -12.54
N PRO A 205 37.52 35.21 -13.62
CA PRO A 205 36.60 34.09 -13.62
C PRO A 205 37.29 32.77 -14.00
N GLY A 206 36.79 31.63 -13.52
CA GLY A 206 37.32 30.32 -13.88
C GLY A 206 36.25 29.21 -13.83
N SER A 207 35.97 28.66 -15.01
CA SER A 207 35.31 27.38 -15.32
C SER A 207 33.84 27.15 -14.95
N ARG A 208 33.04 27.04 -16.02
CA ARG A 208 31.72 26.39 -16.11
C ARG A 208 31.79 24.89 -15.79
N THR A 209 30.80 24.40 -15.05
CA THR A 209 29.88 23.25 -15.32
C THR A 209 28.65 23.53 -14.41
N GLY A 210 27.38 23.54 -14.80
CA GLY A 210 26.62 22.67 -15.70
C GLY A 210 25.83 21.64 -14.88
N PHE A 211 24.68 22.04 -14.29
CA PHE A 211 23.36 21.34 -14.17
C PHE A 211 23.36 19.80 -13.99
N GLU A 212 22.62 19.14 -13.09
CA GLU A 212 21.18 19.22 -12.75
C GLU A 212 20.93 18.63 -11.35
N THR A 213 20.08 19.25 -10.53
CA THR A 213 19.59 18.67 -9.26
C THR A 213 18.22 18.04 -9.47
N GLN A 214 18.13 16.73 -9.21
CA GLN A 214 16.89 15.96 -9.16
C GLN A 214 16.01 16.42 -8.00
N GLU A 215 14.81 16.87 -8.33
CA GLU A 215 13.69 16.97 -7.39
C GLU A 215 13.09 15.57 -7.18
N GLY A 216 12.87 15.20 -5.92
CA GLY A 216 12.40 13.87 -5.55
C GLY A 216 11.91 13.76 -4.12
N ARG A 217 10.86 14.53 -3.80
CA ARG A 217 9.79 14.22 -2.84
C ARG A 217 10.20 13.85 -1.41
N ASP A 218 10.21 14.87 -0.56
CA ASP A 218 9.98 14.74 0.89
C ASP A 218 8.87 15.70 1.31
N GLY A 219 7.98 15.23 2.20
CA GLY A 219 7.19 16.09 3.08
C GLY A 219 5.67 15.86 3.06
N LEU A 220 5.17 15.00 3.95
CA LEU A 220 3.78 15.04 4.40
C LEU A 220 3.71 15.11 5.93
N ALA A 221 3.40 16.31 6.45
CA ALA A 221 2.92 16.52 7.81
C ALA A 221 2.12 17.83 7.88
N MET A 222 0.89 17.78 8.41
CA MET A 222 0.36 18.57 9.56
C MET A 222 -1.18 18.78 9.52
N LEU A 223 -1.85 18.27 10.57
CA LEU A 223 -3.07 18.71 11.33
C LEU A 223 -4.32 19.28 10.60
N GLY A 224 -5.58 19.06 11.03
CA GLY A 224 -6.18 18.45 12.22
C GLY A 224 -7.55 19.10 12.56
N GLY A 225 -8.51 18.33 13.13
CA GLY A 225 -9.50 18.79 14.13
C GLY A 225 -10.96 19.10 13.71
N THR A 226 -11.93 18.37 14.28
CA THR A 226 -13.07 18.78 15.18
C THR A 226 -13.95 17.54 15.42
N LYS A 227 -14.16 16.99 16.62
CA LYS A 227 -14.72 17.43 17.93
C LYS A 227 -16.24 17.20 18.08
N ASP A 228 -16.56 16.21 18.93
CA ASP A 228 -17.73 15.97 19.82
C ASP A 228 -19.16 16.28 19.36
N MET A 229 -20.04 15.27 19.39
CA MET A 229 -21.36 15.34 20.05
C MET A 229 -21.81 13.96 20.57
N SER A 230 -22.59 14.04 21.64
CA SER A 230 -22.82 13.09 22.72
C SER A 230 -24.14 12.30 22.66
N ASP A 231 -24.15 11.17 23.37
CA ASP A 231 -25.23 10.47 24.09
C ASP A 231 -26.45 9.87 23.33
N GLU A 232 -26.60 8.52 23.37
CA GLU A 232 -27.57 7.81 24.24
C GLU A 232 -27.58 6.26 24.03
N GLU A 233 -27.29 5.57 25.13
CA GLU A 233 -27.84 4.31 25.70
C GLU A 233 -27.93 2.96 24.94
N ASP A 234 -27.02 2.06 25.37
CA ASP A 234 -27.25 0.69 25.86
C ASP A 234 -28.19 -0.29 25.12
N VAL A 235 -27.57 -1.16 24.30
CA VAL A 235 -28.01 -2.55 24.16
C VAL A 235 -26.79 -3.48 24.30
N ASN A 236 -26.66 -4.07 25.48
CA ASN A 236 -25.60 -5.02 25.82
C ASN A 236 -25.77 -6.34 25.04
N VAL A 237 -25.08 -6.46 23.90
CA VAL A 237 -24.86 -7.72 23.19
C VAL A 237 -23.36 -7.99 23.20
N ILE A 238 -22.94 -8.94 24.03
CA ILE A 238 -21.58 -9.48 24.02
C ILE A 238 -21.36 -10.15 22.65
N ARG A 239 -20.70 -9.43 21.74
CA ARG A 239 -20.14 -9.95 20.48
C ARG A 239 -18.63 -10.11 20.67
N PRO A 240 -17.99 -11.18 20.16
CA PRO A 240 -16.58 -11.08 19.79
C PRO A 240 -16.52 -10.26 18.50
N SER A 241 -16.22 -8.98 18.62
CA SER A 241 -16.02 -8.07 17.49
C SER A 241 -14.70 -8.40 16.79
N PHE A 242 -14.76 -8.61 15.47
CA PHE A 242 -13.63 -8.31 14.60
C PHE A 242 -13.54 -6.78 14.51
N GLU A 243 -12.79 -6.20 15.43
CA GLU A 243 -12.41 -4.78 15.41
C GLU A 243 -11.14 -4.64 14.58
N VAL A 244 -11.25 -3.96 13.44
CA VAL A 244 -10.10 -3.41 12.72
C VAL A 244 -9.63 -2.19 13.53
N PRO A 245 -8.37 -2.13 14.02
CA PRO A 245 -7.90 -0.99 14.78
C PRO A 245 -7.93 0.29 13.92
N SER A 246 -8.59 1.34 14.41
CA SER A 246 -8.47 2.67 13.83
C SER A 246 -7.09 3.25 14.19
N TYR A 247 -6.22 3.44 13.20
CA TYR A 247 -4.89 4.01 13.38
C TYR A 247 -4.94 5.55 13.32
N ASP A 248 -4.46 6.23 14.37
CA ASP A 248 -4.36 7.69 14.45
C ASP A 248 -3.03 8.17 13.84
N PHE A 249 -3.11 8.96 12.77
CA PHE A 249 -1.94 9.45 12.01
C PHE A 249 -1.43 10.84 12.45
N ASN A 250 -2.03 11.48 13.47
CA ASN A 250 -1.69 12.88 13.83
C ASN A 250 -0.47 13.05 14.75
N SER A 251 0.59 12.25 14.58
CA SER A 251 1.88 12.51 15.22
C SER A 251 3.03 12.22 14.26
N ALA A 252 3.35 13.18 13.40
CA ALA A 252 4.55 13.17 12.57
C ALA A 252 5.77 13.60 13.41
N PRO A 253 6.85 12.80 13.50
CA PRO A 253 8.07 13.22 14.17
C PRO A 253 8.95 14.08 13.26
N SER A 254 9.56 15.11 13.86
CA SER A 254 10.60 15.94 13.25
C SER A 254 11.90 15.17 13.03
N LEU A 255 12.56 15.45 11.91
CA LEU A 255 13.72 14.75 11.31
C LEU A 255 15.05 14.76 12.10
N ASP A 256 15.07 15.08 13.39
CA ASP A 256 16.30 15.23 14.19
C ASP A 256 16.23 14.65 15.61
N SER A 257 15.33 13.70 15.87
CA SER A 257 15.19 13.08 17.20
C SER A 257 15.11 11.56 17.06
N ASP A 258 15.94 10.85 17.83
CA ASP A 258 15.94 9.38 17.96
C ASP A 258 14.51 8.81 17.85
N PHE A 259 14.22 8.17 16.72
CA PHE A 259 12.89 7.67 16.37
C PHE A 259 12.52 6.52 17.31
N GLU A 260 11.75 6.84 18.36
CA GLU A 260 11.08 5.83 19.17
C GLU A 260 10.00 5.17 18.31
N VAL A 261 10.19 3.87 18.06
CA VAL A 261 9.21 2.99 17.41
C VAL A 261 7.88 3.15 18.16
N PRO A 262 6.77 3.45 17.46
CA PRO A 262 5.46 3.44 18.08
C PRO A 262 5.27 2.06 18.71
N VAL A 263 5.20 2.01 20.04
CA VAL A 263 4.73 0.82 20.75
C VAL A 263 3.28 0.66 20.34
N GLU A 264 3.05 -0.15 19.29
CA GLU A 264 1.75 -0.72 18.95
C GLU A 264 1.08 -1.12 20.27
N ASP A 265 -0.19 -0.72 20.45
CA ASP A 265 -0.99 -1.08 21.62
C ASP A 265 -0.65 -2.51 22.02
N VAL A 266 0.01 -2.66 23.18
CA VAL A 266 0.53 -3.95 23.63
C VAL A 266 -0.67 -4.81 23.97
N GLN A 267 -1.22 -5.47 22.95
CA GLN A 267 -2.26 -6.45 23.12
C GLN A 267 -1.64 -7.61 23.92
N ASP A 268 -2.34 -8.06 24.97
CA ASP A 268 -1.83 -9.03 25.93
C ASP A 268 -1.13 -10.23 25.25
N GLU A 269 0.05 -10.62 25.73
CA GLU A 269 0.75 -11.81 25.22
C GLU A 269 -0.15 -13.05 25.34
N LEU A 270 -0.19 -13.86 24.27
CA LEU A 270 -0.94 -15.12 24.29
C LEU A 270 -0.08 -16.23 24.89
N PRO A 271 -0.67 -17.17 25.66
CA PRO A 271 0.02 -18.36 26.11
C PRO A 271 0.62 -19.16 24.95
N ALA A 272 1.76 -19.81 25.23
CA ALA A 272 2.48 -20.62 24.26
C ALA A 272 1.61 -21.74 23.65
N GLY A 273 1.50 -21.76 22.32
CA GLY A 273 0.72 -22.72 21.55
C GLY A 273 -0.70 -22.24 21.18
N GLU A 274 -1.19 -21.15 21.75
CA GLU A 274 -2.52 -20.60 21.44
C GLU A 274 -2.56 -19.84 20.10
N GLY A 275 -1.40 -19.38 19.61
CA GLY A 275 -1.27 -18.71 18.31
C GLY A 275 -1.37 -19.64 17.09
N LYS A 276 -1.36 -20.97 17.29
CA LYS A 276 -1.33 -21.95 16.19
C LYS A 276 -2.47 -21.79 15.20
N ASP A 277 -3.67 -21.65 15.74
CA ASP A 277 -4.92 -21.62 14.98
C ASP A 277 -5.01 -20.36 14.10
N HIS A 278 -4.43 -19.25 14.59
CA HIS A 278 -4.26 -18.00 13.87
C HIS A 278 -3.16 -18.12 12.81
N TYR A 279 -2.01 -18.68 13.16
CA TYR A 279 -0.91 -18.90 12.21
C TYR A 279 -1.34 -19.76 11.01
N ASP A 280 -2.00 -20.89 11.29
CA ASP A 280 -2.48 -21.81 10.25
C ASP A 280 -3.50 -21.11 9.30
N LEU A 281 -4.33 -20.20 9.82
CA LEU A 281 -5.23 -19.37 8.99
C LEU A 281 -4.46 -18.31 8.19
N GLY A 282 -3.50 -17.63 8.80
CA GLY A 282 -2.64 -16.66 8.13
C GLY A 282 -1.92 -17.27 6.93
N VAL A 283 -1.41 -18.49 7.06
CA VAL A 283 -0.80 -19.25 5.95
C VAL A 283 -1.81 -19.48 4.83
N VAL A 284 -3.00 -19.97 5.15
CA VAL A 284 -4.03 -20.24 4.13
C VAL A 284 -4.47 -18.95 3.43
N TYR A 285 -4.64 -17.85 4.16
CA TYR A 285 -4.97 -16.55 3.57
C TYR A 285 -3.85 -15.99 2.70
N THR A 286 -2.58 -16.17 3.08
CA THR A 286 -1.41 -15.83 2.26
C THR A 286 -1.43 -16.60 0.93
N GLU A 287 -1.70 -17.90 0.97
CA GLU A 287 -1.80 -18.75 -0.23
C GLU A 287 -2.99 -18.38 -1.14
N MET A 288 -4.03 -17.77 -0.57
CA MET A 288 -5.17 -17.21 -1.29
C MET A 288 -4.93 -15.77 -1.76
N SER A 289 -3.75 -15.19 -1.47
CA SER A 289 -3.39 -13.78 -1.73
C SER A 289 -4.34 -12.77 -1.06
N LEU A 290 -4.86 -13.13 0.11
CA LEU A 290 -5.71 -12.28 0.94
C LEU A 290 -4.87 -11.62 2.03
N TRP A 291 -4.07 -10.65 1.61
CA TRP A 291 -3.02 -10.06 2.44
C TRP A 291 -3.57 -9.41 3.71
N ASP A 292 -4.66 -8.63 3.64
CA ASP A 292 -5.25 -7.96 4.82
C ASP A 292 -5.75 -8.96 5.87
N ALA A 293 -6.42 -10.04 5.43
CA ALA A 293 -6.89 -11.09 6.34
C ALA A 293 -5.72 -11.90 6.91
N ALA A 294 -4.69 -12.16 6.10
CA ALA A 294 -3.47 -12.82 6.56
C ALA A 294 -2.73 -11.99 7.60
N ILE A 295 -2.64 -10.67 7.40
CA ILE A 295 -2.00 -9.73 8.34
C ILE A 295 -2.68 -9.82 9.71
N SER A 296 -4.00 -9.69 9.77
CA SER A 296 -4.74 -9.78 11.03
C SER A 296 -4.52 -11.12 11.75
N GLU A 297 -4.52 -12.24 11.03
CA GLU A 297 -4.26 -13.55 11.63
C GLU A 297 -2.81 -13.71 12.09
N TYR A 298 -1.83 -13.20 11.34
CA TYR A 298 -0.43 -13.24 11.77
C TYR A 298 -0.15 -12.30 12.94
N GLU A 299 -0.77 -11.12 13.03
CA GLU A 299 -0.66 -10.24 14.20
C GLU A 299 -1.15 -10.94 15.46
N ASN A 300 -2.31 -11.60 15.38
CA ASN A 300 -2.84 -12.41 16.47
C ASN A 300 -1.90 -13.59 16.82
N ALA A 301 -1.36 -14.28 15.82
CA ALA A 301 -0.41 -15.37 16.04
C ALA A 301 0.93 -14.89 16.63
N ARG A 302 1.36 -13.67 16.29
CA ARG A 302 2.64 -13.07 16.73
C ARG A 302 2.64 -12.78 18.24
N ARG A 303 1.47 -12.63 18.85
CA ARG A 303 1.30 -12.48 20.31
C ARG A 303 1.72 -13.72 21.09
N ASP A 304 1.78 -14.88 20.43
CA ASP A 304 2.32 -16.11 20.99
C ASP A 304 3.83 -16.22 20.69
N PRO A 305 4.70 -16.27 21.71
CA PRO A 305 6.15 -16.36 21.52
C PRO A 305 6.61 -17.54 20.64
N THR A 306 5.86 -18.64 20.61
CA THR A 306 6.18 -19.83 19.78
C THR A 306 5.93 -19.61 18.30
N TYR A 307 5.05 -18.67 17.95
CA TYR A 307 4.68 -18.32 16.58
C TYR A 307 5.17 -16.94 16.16
N ARG A 308 5.72 -16.13 17.07
CA ARG A 308 6.24 -14.78 16.81
C ARG A 308 7.12 -14.71 15.57
N TYR A 309 8.26 -15.40 15.57
CA TYR A 309 9.22 -15.39 14.46
C TYR A 309 8.56 -15.76 13.12
N LYS A 310 7.81 -16.87 13.08
CA LYS A 310 7.15 -17.35 11.85
C LYS A 310 6.07 -16.39 11.36
N SER A 311 5.34 -15.76 12.27
CA SER A 311 4.27 -14.82 11.95
C SER A 311 4.83 -13.48 11.48
N THR A 312 5.95 -13.02 12.05
CA THR A 312 6.72 -11.86 11.56
C THR A 312 7.15 -12.06 10.09
N LEU A 313 7.70 -13.22 9.75
CA LEU A 313 8.06 -13.55 8.36
C LEU A 313 6.83 -13.60 7.44
N GLY A 314 5.71 -14.13 7.93
CA GLY A 314 4.43 -14.13 7.21
C GLY A 314 3.90 -12.72 6.94
N LEU A 315 3.98 -11.82 7.93
CA LEU A 315 3.60 -10.42 7.81
C LEU A 315 4.47 -9.67 6.81
N ALA A 316 5.78 -9.84 6.86
CA ALA A 316 6.70 -9.22 5.91
C ALA A 316 6.38 -9.62 4.47
N ASN A 317 6.10 -10.91 4.24
CA ASN A 317 5.67 -11.40 2.93
C ASN A 317 4.36 -10.72 2.47
N CYS A 318 3.38 -10.56 3.36
CA CYS A 318 2.13 -9.86 3.05
C CYS A 318 2.40 -8.40 2.64
N TYR A 319 3.21 -7.67 3.41
CA TYR A 319 3.56 -6.28 3.10
C TYR A 319 4.35 -6.16 1.79
N GLN A 320 5.28 -7.07 1.49
CA GLN A 320 5.97 -7.12 0.19
C GLN A 320 4.99 -7.26 -0.98
N ASN A 321 4.00 -8.15 -0.88
CA ASN A 321 3.00 -8.36 -1.92
C ASN A 321 2.02 -7.17 -2.05
N MET A 322 1.84 -6.40 -0.99
CA MET A 322 1.09 -5.13 -1.01
C MET A 322 1.93 -3.94 -1.48
N ASN A 323 3.23 -4.15 -1.76
CA ASN A 323 4.21 -3.10 -2.07
C ASN A 323 4.43 -2.09 -0.93
N ASP A 324 4.09 -2.47 0.31
CA ASP A 324 4.38 -1.71 1.52
C ASP A 324 5.77 -2.11 2.07
N LEU A 325 6.79 -1.81 1.28
CA LEU A 325 8.15 -2.29 1.51
C LEU A 325 8.77 -1.70 2.79
N GLN A 326 8.37 -0.50 3.18
CA GLN A 326 8.87 0.17 4.38
C GLN A 326 8.38 -0.51 5.66
N ARG A 327 7.09 -0.87 5.74
CA ARG A 327 6.58 -1.65 6.88
C ARG A 327 7.23 -3.03 6.96
N ALA A 328 7.41 -3.70 5.82
CA ALA A 328 8.13 -4.97 5.75
C ALA A 328 9.55 -4.84 6.32
N LEU A 329 10.29 -3.81 5.90
CA LEU A 329 11.66 -3.56 6.35
C LEU A 329 11.72 -3.33 7.86
N ASN A 330 10.92 -2.39 8.38
CA ASN A 330 10.90 -2.04 9.81
C ASN A 330 10.59 -3.26 10.69
N LEU A 331 9.62 -4.08 10.27
CA LEU A 331 9.23 -5.28 10.98
C LEU A 331 10.36 -6.30 11.06
N LEU A 332 11.02 -6.58 9.93
CA LEU A 332 12.11 -7.55 9.85
C LEU A 332 13.36 -7.06 10.61
N GLU A 333 13.65 -5.75 10.57
CA GLU A 333 14.77 -5.19 11.32
C GLU A 333 14.57 -5.25 12.84
N ALA A 334 13.34 -5.02 13.31
CA ALA A 334 12.99 -5.18 14.71
C ALA A 334 13.20 -6.63 15.17
N GLU A 335 12.77 -7.61 14.36
CA GLU A 335 12.99 -9.03 14.65
C GLU A 335 14.48 -9.38 14.61
N ARG A 336 15.27 -8.85 13.65
CA ARG A 336 16.72 -9.05 13.57
C ARG A 336 17.44 -8.57 14.84
N LYS A 337 17.02 -7.41 15.38
CA LYS A 337 17.57 -6.89 16.64
C LYS A 337 17.24 -7.82 17.81
N SER A 338 16.03 -8.36 17.87
CA SER A 338 15.60 -9.29 18.92
C SER A 338 16.25 -10.68 18.81
N SER A 339 16.49 -11.17 17.60
CA SER A 339 17.03 -12.52 17.35
C SER A 339 18.56 -12.58 17.41
N ALA A 340 19.24 -11.44 17.35
CA ALA A 340 20.70 -11.35 17.49
C ALA A 340 21.20 -11.93 18.83
N ASP A 341 20.40 -11.81 19.89
CA ASP A 341 20.72 -12.32 21.23
C ASP A 341 20.46 -13.84 21.39
N ALA A 342 19.64 -14.43 20.51
CA ALA A 342 19.20 -15.83 20.61
C ALA A 342 20.15 -16.83 19.92
N GLY A 343 21.02 -16.36 19.03
CA GLY A 343 21.99 -17.21 18.32
C GLY A 343 21.36 -18.25 17.38
N GLU A 344 20.12 -18.05 16.95
CA GLU A 344 19.36 -18.93 16.06
C GLU A 344 19.75 -18.74 14.58
N ASP A 345 19.42 -19.73 13.73
CA ASP A 345 19.62 -19.65 12.28
C ASP A 345 18.63 -18.66 11.65
N ASN A 346 19.10 -17.43 11.46
CA ASN A 346 18.34 -16.33 10.86
C ASN A 346 18.45 -16.29 9.32
N SER A 347 18.81 -17.38 8.66
CA SER A 347 18.99 -17.42 7.20
C SER A 347 17.75 -16.96 6.43
N GLU A 348 16.55 -17.36 6.88
CA GLU A 348 15.29 -16.94 6.26
C GLU A 348 15.01 -15.45 6.47
N LEU A 349 15.23 -14.95 7.69
CA LEU A 349 15.09 -13.52 7.99
C LEU A 349 16.03 -12.65 7.15
N HIS A 350 17.30 -13.05 7.03
CA HIS A 350 18.27 -12.36 6.17
C HIS A 350 17.90 -12.43 4.68
N PHE A 351 17.28 -13.53 4.24
CA PHE A 351 16.81 -13.64 2.87
C PHE A 351 15.67 -12.65 2.59
N GLN A 352 14.65 -12.60 3.46
CA GLN A 352 13.54 -11.67 3.30
C GLN A 352 13.98 -10.20 3.39
N LEU A 353 14.89 -9.86 4.31
CA LEU A 353 15.50 -8.52 4.36
C LEU A 353 16.21 -8.17 3.04
N GLY A 354 16.95 -9.12 2.47
CA GLY A 354 17.61 -8.95 1.18
C GLY A 354 16.62 -8.69 0.04
N GLU A 355 15.50 -9.42 0.00
CA GLU A 355 14.45 -9.21 -1.01
C GLU A 355 13.77 -7.85 -0.86
N VAL A 356 13.47 -7.42 0.37
CA VAL A 356 12.89 -6.09 0.63
C VAL A 356 13.85 -4.98 0.22
N HIS A 357 15.13 -5.08 0.57
CA HIS A 357 16.15 -4.11 0.14
C HIS A 357 16.31 -4.10 -1.39
N GLU A 358 16.25 -5.25 -2.06
CA GLU A 358 16.30 -5.31 -3.53
C GLU A 358 15.11 -4.57 -4.15
N LEU A 359 13.89 -4.80 -3.64
CA LEU A 359 12.68 -4.13 -4.13
C LEU A 359 12.69 -2.62 -3.87
N LEU A 360 13.33 -2.17 -2.80
CA LEU A 360 13.57 -0.75 -2.50
C LEU A 360 14.67 -0.11 -3.37
N GLY A 361 15.45 -0.91 -4.11
CA GLY A 361 16.59 -0.44 -4.90
C GLY A 361 17.90 -0.33 -4.12
N ASN A 362 17.92 -0.73 -2.84
CA ASN A 362 19.09 -0.69 -1.96
C ASN A 362 19.98 -1.92 -2.21
N LEU A 363 20.63 -1.94 -3.37
CA LEU A 363 21.37 -3.10 -3.88
C LEU A 363 22.56 -3.51 -2.99
N SER A 364 23.23 -2.55 -2.35
CA SER A 364 24.34 -2.79 -1.42
C SER A 364 23.90 -3.59 -0.19
N GLU A 365 22.85 -3.12 0.47
CA GLU A 365 22.28 -3.69 1.67
C GLU A 365 21.66 -5.07 1.38
N ALA A 366 20.99 -5.21 0.24
CA ALA A 366 20.48 -6.48 -0.24
C ALA A 366 21.61 -7.51 -0.39
N LEU A 367 22.74 -7.11 -0.99
CA LEU A 367 23.89 -7.98 -1.18
C LEU A 367 24.53 -8.40 0.15
N GLU A 368 24.64 -7.49 1.11
CA GLU A 368 25.13 -7.82 2.45
C GLU A 368 24.22 -8.86 3.12
N CYS A 369 22.91 -8.65 3.10
CA CYS A 369 21.94 -9.58 3.65
C CYS A 369 22.09 -10.98 3.05
N PHE A 370 22.14 -11.11 1.72
CA PHE A 370 22.31 -12.42 1.08
C PHE A 370 23.66 -13.09 1.39
N LYS A 371 24.75 -12.32 1.54
CA LYS A 371 26.09 -12.86 1.90
C LYS A 371 26.16 -13.40 3.33
N THR A 372 25.31 -12.93 4.24
CA THR A 372 25.27 -13.42 5.63
C THR A 372 24.68 -14.83 5.74
N ILE A 373 23.94 -15.29 4.73
CA ILE A 373 23.32 -16.62 4.70
C ILE A 373 24.41 -17.69 4.53
N ARG A 374 24.82 -18.32 5.65
CA ARG A 374 25.89 -19.33 5.70
C ARG A 374 25.30 -20.69 6.10
N GLY A 375 25.09 -21.61 5.15
CA GLY A 375 24.58 -22.96 5.48
C GLY A 375 24.26 -23.82 4.25
N HIS A 376 23.96 -25.12 4.44
CA HIS A 376 23.57 -26.04 3.36
C HIS A 376 22.03 -26.16 3.18
N SER A 377 21.24 -25.40 3.93
CA SER A 377 19.78 -25.38 3.92
C SER A 377 19.19 -24.20 3.12
N SER A 378 17.92 -24.34 2.71
CA SER A 378 17.10 -23.26 2.13
C SER A 378 17.10 -22.05 3.06
N PRO A 379 17.23 -20.80 2.55
CA PRO A 379 17.20 -20.39 1.14
C PRO A 379 18.58 -20.14 0.48
N ARG A 380 19.66 -20.84 0.86
CA ARG A 380 21.03 -20.57 0.35
C ARG A 380 21.18 -20.56 -1.18
N GLY A 381 20.56 -21.51 -1.87
CA GLY A 381 20.65 -21.59 -3.35
C GLY A 381 20.02 -20.39 -4.06
N GLN A 382 18.94 -19.85 -3.49
CA GLN A 382 18.28 -18.65 -3.99
C GLN A 382 19.14 -17.40 -3.68
N ALA A 383 19.77 -17.36 -2.50
CA ALA A 383 20.68 -16.28 -2.13
C ALA A 383 21.88 -16.19 -3.09
N ASP A 384 22.50 -17.32 -3.46
CA ASP A 384 23.63 -17.36 -4.41
C ASP A 384 23.23 -16.91 -5.83
N GLU A 385 21.96 -17.09 -6.22
CA GLU A 385 21.41 -16.56 -7.47
C GLU A 385 21.19 -15.05 -7.39
N LYS A 386 20.52 -14.57 -6.34
CA LYS A 386 20.30 -13.15 -6.07
C LYS A 386 21.60 -12.34 -6.01
N ILE A 387 22.63 -12.89 -5.37
CA ILE A 387 23.98 -12.27 -5.32
C ILE A 387 24.52 -12.05 -6.73
N ARG A 388 24.43 -13.05 -7.62
CA ARG A 388 24.92 -12.95 -9.00
C ARG A 388 24.13 -11.93 -9.81
N GLU A 389 22.80 -11.92 -9.66
CA GLU A 389 21.92 -10.96 -10.33
C GLU A 389 22.25 -9.51 -9.93
N ILE A 390 22.35 -9.24 -8.63
CA ILE A 390 22.64 -7.91 -8.10
C ILE A 390 24.05 -7.44 -8.51
N GLN A 391 25.05 -8.32 -8.45
CA GLN A 391 26.40 -8.01 -8.93
C GLN A 391 26.43 -7.68 -10.43
N GLY A 392 25.62 -8.38 -11.23
CA GLY A 392 25.44 -8.05 -12.64
C GLY A 392 24.86 -6.66 -12.87
N LYS A 393 23.78 -6.32 -12.14
CA LYS A 393 23.13 -4.99 -12.19
C LYS A 393 24.10 -3.86 -11.82
N MET A 394 24.89 -4.05 -10.76
CA MET A 394 25.89 -3.06 -10.32
C MET A 394 27.06 -2.94 -11.31
N GLY A 395 27.54 -4.05 -11.88
CA GLY A 395 28.63 -4.03 -12.87
C GLY A 395 28.21 -3.41 -14.21
N SER A 396 26.95 -3.53 -14.61
CA SER A 396 26.42 -2.86 -15.82
C SER A 396 26.24 -1.35 -15.64
N ALA A 397 26.06 -0.87 -14.41
CA ALA A 397 25.99 0.57 -14.11
C ALA A 397 27.38 1.22 -14.17
N ASP A 398 28.43 0.50 -13.80
CA ASP A 398 29.82 0.99 -13.73
C ASP A 398 30.50 1.08 -15.13
N HIS A 399 29.98 0.37 -16.13
CA HIS A 399 30.46 0.45 -17.53
C HIS A 399 29.70 1.45 -18.41
N GLY A 400 28.76 2.21 -17.83
CA GLY A 400 28.01 3.28 -18.51
C GLY A 400 28.68 4.67 -18.45
N SER A 401 29.76 4.84 -17.67
CA SER A 401 30.43 6.13 -17.46
C SER A 401 31.84 6.24 -18.03
N GLU A 402 32.33 5.24 -18.76
CA GLU A 402 33.62 5.31 -19.46
C GLU A 402 33.44 5.10 -20.97
N HIS A 403 33.03 6.14 -21.71
CA HIS A 403 33.46 6.38 -23.10
C HIS A 403 32.86 7.68 -23.66
N SER A 404 33.64 8.76 -23.62
CA SER A 404 33.91 9.62 -24.80
C SER A 404 34.91 10.72 -24.42
N ASP A 405 36.19 10.49 -24.70
CA ASP A 405 37.14 11.53 -25.09
C ASP A 405 38.39 10.85 -25.64
N ASP A 406 38.22 10.14 -26.76
CA ASP A 406 39.35 9.83 -27.64
C ASP A 406 38.81 9.78 -29.07
N ASP A 407 38.87 10.94 -29.74
CA ASP A 407 39.22 11.06 -31.16
C ASP A 407 38.98 12.49 -31.65
N THR A 408 40.06 13.23 -31.91
CA THR A 408 40.39 13.80 -33.24
C THR A 408 41.44 14.90 -33.08
N ASN A 409 42.62 14.73 -33.68
CA ASN A 409 43.06 15.58 -34.80
C ASN A 409 44.44 15.14 -35.36
N PRO A 410 44.51 14.57 -36.58
CA PRO A 410 45.75 14.49 -37.35
C PRO A 410 45.85 15.67 -38.33
N PHE A 411 47.10 16.08 -38.61
CA PHE A 411 47.57 17.08 -39.59
C PHE A 411 47.76 18.53 -39.08
N HIS A 412 49.03 18.88 -38.84
CA HIS A 412 49.73 19.83 -39.70
C HIS A 412 51.23 19.52 -39.73
N GLY A 413 51.74 19.21 -40.92
CA GLY A 413 53.17 19.23 -41.22
C GLY A 413 53.58 20.61 -41.72
N GLN A 414 54.73 21.09 -41.25
CA GLN A 414 55.60 22.02 -41.95
C GLN A 414 57.01 21.47 -41.84
N ASP A 415 57.58 21.08 -42.98
CA ASP A 415 58.85 21.60 -43.50
C ASP A 415 58.94 21.29 -45.01
#